data_AF-A0AA95KQ01-F1
#
_entry.id   AF-A0AA95KQ01-F1
#
_cell.length_a   1.000
_cell.length_b   1.000
_cell.length_c   1.000
_cell.angle_alpha   90.00
_cell.angle_beta   90.00
_cell.angle_gamma   90.00
#
_symmetry.space_group_name_H-M   'P 1'
#
loop_
_entity.id
_entity.type
_entity.pdbx_description
1 polymer ?
#
loop_
_entity_poly.entity_id
_entity_poly.type
_entity_poly.pdbx_seq_one_letter_code
_entity_poly.pdbx_strand_id
1 'polypeptide(L)'
;MNTASLFVQSLCHGDTQFLFQRMGDALHVPDKATFMIWEALQAGIAASDIAAALAEANPAADCQRDVAALQAQWVQLGLLGVAQPATDTPHFSHYFQPALDTVCVTTNQQALHDYLQTLYPGVVPPPPSVGTAHLHIAFDPAQATYTLWQDGQHQADCPSFDDAVITAVFLIGEIATHEEPRLLVCHAAAVQCQGAAVLMPAAAGKGKSTLTAMLLQHGCQLINDDIVPVNHDGSITAIQQPLKIKSGAWEVLSKHYPALHTYPAHTRSDGQQMKHLPLSNGRCAAGERLWVSLMVVPEYRQGQAGITTQALSETEKLQHFITAQPFFTHPLTRPYLQRVLSWLAAIPAYRVVYSDGAAAVALIETLILQTHLPKDTA
;
A
#
# COMPACT_ATOMS: atom_id res chain seq x y z
N MET A 1 11.05 17.96 10.54
CA MET A 1 11.24 16.58 11.05
C MET A 1 11.72 15.76 9.87
N ASN A 2 12.79 14.98 10.04
CA ASN A 2 13.54 14.31 8.97
C ASN A 2 12.61 13.54 8.01
N THR A 3 12.48 14.03 6.79
CA THR A 3 11.92 13.31 5.64
C THR A 3 13.01 12.37 5.11
N ALA A 4 13.24 11.26 5.81
CA ALA A 4 14.01 10.16 5.23
C ALA A 4 13.19 9.59 4.06
N SER A 5 13.83 9.35 2.89
CA SER A 5 13.22 8.61 1.79
C SER A 5 12.61 7.30 2.32
N LEU A 6 11.30 7.13 2.12
CA LEU A 6 10.52 5.99 2.63
C LEU A 6 10.95 4.63 2.08
N PHE A 7 11.78 4.61 1.03
CA PHE A 7 12.30 3.39 0.42
C PHE A 7 13.61 2.89 1.03
N VAL A 8 14.47 3.76 1.56
CA VAL A 8 15.78 3.37 2.12
C VAL A 8 15.81 3.66 3.62
N GLN A 9 15.85 2.59 4.41
CA GLN A 9 15.92 2.67 5.86
C GLN A 9 17.36 2.51 6.34
N SER A 10 17.67 3.22 7.43
CA SER A 10 18.88 2.99 8.20
C SER A 10 18.56 2.33 9.54
N LEU A 11 19.47 1.47 10.00
CA LEU A 11 19.40 0.85 11.32
C LEU A 11 20.80 0.86 11.96
N CYS A 12 20.88 1.30 13.20
CA CYS A 12 22.09 1.17 14.02
C CYS A 12 21.99 -0.09 14.89
N HIS A 13 23.01 -0.94 14.91
CA HIS A 13 23.14 -2.00 15.91
C HIS A 13 24.58 -2.05 16.45
N GLY A 14 24.76 -1.62 17.70
CA GLY A 14 26.10 -1.35 18.23
C GLY A 14 26.77 -0.21 17.47
N ASP A 15 28.00 -0.43 17.01
CA ASP A 15 28.74 0.54 16.18
C ASP A 15 28.50 0.34 14.67
N THR A 16 27.71 -0.67 14.28
CA THR A 16 27.46 -0.99 12.87
C THR A 16 26.23 -0.25 12.36
N GLN A 17 26.39 0.38 11.19
CA GLN A 17 25.32 1.04 10.45
C GLN A 17 24.86 0.14 9.30
N PHE A 18 23.55 0.06 9.12
CA PHE A 18 22.93 -0.70 8.05
C PHE A 18 22.09 0.23 7.19
N LEU A 19 22.14 0.06 5.87
CA LEU A 19 21.26 0.68 4.89
C LEU A 19 20.56 -0.42 4.09
N PHE A 20 19.25 -0.35 3.93
CA PHE A 20 18.49 -1.33 3.17
C PHE A 20 17.23 -0.73 2.56
N GLN A 21 16.81 -1.29 1.43
CA GLN A 21 15.54 -0.94 0.81
C GLN A 21 14.39 -1.75 1.42
N ARG A 22 13.24 -1.13 1.66
CA ARG A 22 12.07 -1.83 2.25
C ARG A 22 11.54 -2.98 1.39
N MET A 23 11.72 -2.90 0.07
CA MET A 23 11.37 -3.96 -0.89
C MET A 23 12.59 -4.59 -1.57
N GLY A 24 13.81 -4.22 -1.16
CA GLY A 24 15.04 -4.78 -1.71
C GLY A 24 15.45 -6.07 -1.01
N ASP A 25 16.27 -6.86 -1.70
CA ASP A 25 16.87 -8.10 -1.21
C ASP A 25 18.31 -7.92 -0.71
N ALA A 26 18.80 -6.67 -0.67
CA ALA A 26 20.17 -6.32 -0.29
C ALA A 26 20.25 -5.50 1.02
N LEU A 27 21.21 -5.85 1.87
CA LEU A 27 21.59 -5.13 3.09
C LEU A 27 23.01 -4.59 2.91
N HIS A 28 23.18 -3.29 3.06
CA HIS A 28 24.46 -2.61 2.89
C HIS A 28 24.99 -2.14 4.24
N VAL A 29 26.30 -2.31 4.45
CA VAL A 29 26.98 -1.94 5.69
C VAL A 29 28.05 -0.89 5.37
N PRO A 30 27.70 0.41 5.33
CA PRO A 30 28.69 1.46 5.14
C PRO A 30 29.58 1.61 6.36
N ASP A 31 30.82 2.05 6.15
CA ASP A 31 31.63 2.58 7.26
C ASP A 31 31.05 3.91 7.78
N LYS A 32 31.55 4.39 8.92
CA LYS A 32 31.02 5.58 9.59
C LYS A 32 31.13 6.87 8.75
N ALA A 33 32.22 7.06 8.01
CA ALA A 33 32.40 8.27 7.21
C ALA A 33 31.45 8.26 6.01
N THR A 34 31.39 7.11 5.34
CA THR A 34 30.49 6.80 4.25
C THR A 34 29.01 6.98 4.68
N PHE A 35 28.62 6.51 5.87
CA PHE A 35 27.26 6.72 6.39
C PHE A 35 26.93 8.20 6.64
N MET A 36 27.87 9.00 7.17
CA MET A 36 27.61 10.43 7.38
C MET A 36 27.44 11.20 6.07
N ILE A 37 28.19 10.83 5.02
CA ILE A 37 28.01 11.40 3.68
C ILE A 37 26.60 11.06 3.16
N TRP A 38 26.17 9.81 3.34
CA TRP A 38 24.82 9.38 2.98
C TRP A 38 23.73 10.16 3.72
N GLU A 39 23.84 10.32 5.05
CA GLU A 39 22.88 11.10 5.85
C GLU A 39 22.80 12.57 5.39
N ALA A 40 23.95 13.18 5.10
CA ALA A 40 24.01 14.56 4.61
C ALA A 40 23.35 14.71 3.23
N LEU A 41 23.61 13.77 2.31
CA LEU A 41 22.98 13.76 0.99
C LEU A 41 21.46 13.53 1.10
N GLN A 42 21.01 12.63 1.96
CA GLN A 42 19.57 12.43 2.24
C GLN A 42 18.90 13.66 2.85
N ALA A 43 19.63 14.42 3.67
CA ALA A 43 19.17 15.70 4.22
C ALA A 43 19.13 16.83 3.18
N GLY A 44 19.49 16.56 1.91
CA GLY A 44 19.47 17.53 0.82
C GLY A 44 20.67 18.45 0.77
N ILE A 45 21.75 18.16 1.52
CA ILE A 45 22.99 18.92 1.45
C ILE A 45 23.68 18.62 0.12
N ALA A 46 24.14 19.65 -0.59
CA ALA A 46 24.78 19.48 -1.88
C ALA A 46 26.09 18.68 -1.74
N ALA A 47 26.33 17.76 -2.68
CA ALA A 47 27.55 16.96 -2.73
C ALA A 47 28.84 17.83 -2.76
N SER A 48 28.77 19.01 -3.38
CA SER A 48 29.86 19.99 -3.39
C SER A 48 30.20 20.52 -2.00
N ASP A 49 29.18 20.76 -1.17
CA ASP A 49 29.34 21.33 0.17
C ASP A 49 29.86 20.27 1.14
N ILE A 50 29.38 19.03 1.00
CA ILE A 50 29.91 17.87 1.74
C ILE A 50 31.38 17.64 1.38
N ALA A 51 31.71 17.66 0.08
CA ALA A 51 33.09 17.51 -0.38
C ALA A 51 34.00 18.63 0.13
N ALA A 52 33.53 19.88 0.18
CA ALA A 52 34.29 21.00 0.73
C ALA A 52 34.56 20.83 2.23
N ALA A 53 33.56 20.45 3.02
CA ALA A 53 33.72 20.18 4.44
C ALA A 53 34.70 19.01 4.72
N LEU A 54 34.66 17.95 3.91
CA LEU A 54 35.61 16.85 4.01
C LEU A 54 37.03 17.26 3.62
N ALA A 55 37.18 18.11 2.61
CA ALA A 55 38.48 18.61 2.16
C ALA A 55 39.16 19.50 3.21
N GLU A 56 38.41 20.24 4.03
CA GLU A 56 38.96 20.98 5.19
C GLU A 56 39.60 20.03 6.21
N ALA A 57 38.99 18.87 6.45
CA ALA A 57 39.50 17.86 7.37
C ALA A 57 40.58 16.96 6.73
N ASN A 58 40.60 16.82 5.40
CA ASN A 58 41.54 15.98 4.68
C ASN A 58 41.99 16.62 3.33
N PRO A 59 42.91 17.60 3.37
CA PRO A 59 43.27 18.41 2.20
C PRO A 59 43.98 17.67 1.07
N ALA A 60 44.46 16.44 1.32
CA ALA A 60 45.20 15.65 0.34
C ALA A 60 44.31 14.69 -0.48
N ALA A 61 43.03 14.56 -0.12
CA ALA A 61 42.09 13.67 -0.79
C ALA A 61 41.25 14.41 -1.85
N ASP A 62 40.90 13.71 -2.93
CA ASP A 62 39.99 14.22 -3.95
C ASP A 62 38.53 14.02 -3.51
N CYS A 63 38.14 14.74 -2.46
CA CYS A 63 36.84 14.59 -1.81
C CYS A 63 35.67 14.86 -2.77
N GLN A 64 35.85 15.72 -3.78
CA GLN A 64 34.80 15.96 -4.79
C GLN A 64 34.53 14.72 -5.62
N ARG A 65 35.59 14.09 -6.15
CA ARG A 65 35.46 12.87 -6.94
C ARG A 65 34.88 11.72 -6.09
N ASP A 66 35.37 11.57 -4.87
CA ASP A 66 34.99 10.44 -4.02
C ASP A 66 33.52 10.56 -3.54
N VAL A 67 33.07 11.75 -3.15
CA VAL A 67 31.65 12.01 -2.82
C VAL A 67 30.75 11.81 -4.05
N ALA A 68 31.16 12.29 -5.23
CA ALA A 68 30.39 12.10 -6.46
C ALA A 68 30.29 10.62 -6.86
N ALA A 69 31.38 9.85 -6.71
CA ALA A 69 31.40 8.42 -6.99
C ALA A 69 30.48 7.64 -6.02
N LEU A 70 30.53 7.95 -4.72
CA LEU A 70 29.63 7.37 -3.72
C LEU A 70 28.17 7.71 -4.01
N GLN A 71 27.88 8.98 -4.33
CA GLN A 71 26.54 9.42 -4.70
C GLN A 71 26.02 8.64 -5.92
N ALA A 72 26.81 8.54 -7.00
CA ALA A 72 26.42 7.81 -8.21
C ALA A 72 26.21 6.31 -7.92
N GLN A 73 27.08 5.70 -7.13
CA GLN A 73 26.95 4.31 -6.72
C GLN A 73 25.67 4.08 -5.90
N TRP A 74 25.34 4.97 -4.97
CA TRP A 74 24.12 4.84 -4.17
C TRP A 74 22.86 5.13 -4.96
N VAL A 75 22.88 6.02 -5.93
CA VAL A 75 21.77 6.18 -6.87
C VAL A 75 21.57 4.87 -7.65
N GLN A 76 22.64 4.24 -8.15
CA GLN A 76 22.55 2.94 -8.85
C GLN A 76 22.04 1.80 -7.97
N LEU A 77 22.43 1.80 -6.70
CA LEU A 77 21.94 0.83 -5.71
C LEU A 77 20.55 1.19 -5.16
N GLY A 78 19.98 2.33 -5.57
CA GLY A 78 18.75 2.90 -5.04
C GLY A 78 18.81 3.17 -3.53
N LEU A 79 20.00 3.40 -2.98
CA LEU A 79 20.23 3.78 -1.59
C LEU A 79 20.15 5.29 -1.39
N LEU A 80 20.28 6.08 -2.44
CA LEU A 80 20.14 7.52 -2.40
C LEU A 80 19.24 7.99 -3.54
N GLY A 81 18.32 8.89 -3.21
CA GLY A 81 17.42 9.43 -4.20
C GLY A 81 18.11 10.33 -5.22
N VAL A 82 17.70 10.25 -6.49
CA VAL A 82 17.94 11.34 -7.44
C VAL A 82 17.12 12.53 -6.94
N ALA A 83 17.73 13.70 -6.72
CA ALA A 83 16.96 14.89 -6.35
C ALA A 83 15.90 15.15 -7.44
N GLN A 84 14.67 15.49 -7.04
CA GLN A 84 13.66 15.90 -8.01
C GLN A 84 14.25 17.02 -8.87
N PRO A 85 14.37 16.83 -10.20
CA PRO A 85 15.01 17.83 -11.04
C PRO A 85 14.26 19.16 -10.89
N ALA A 86 15.01 20.25 -10.74
CA ALA A 86 14.49 21.61 -10.81
C ALA A 86 14.14 21.97 -12.27
N THR A 87 13.38 21.12 -12.95
CA THR A 87 12.94 21.36 -14.33
C THR A 87 11.57 22.00 -14.33
N ASP A 88 11.39 22.95 -15.24
CA ASP A 88 10.15 23.68 -15.55
C ASP A 88 8.90 22.81 -15.32
N THR A 89 8.09 23.24 -14.35
CA THR A 89 6.75 22.81 -13.95
C THR A 89 6.21 21.48 -14.51
N PRO A 90 5.83 20.50 -13.66
CA PRO A 90 4.95 19.40 -14.10
C PRO A 90 3.73 19.96 -14.84
N HIS A 91 3.37 19.34 -15.96
CA HIS A 91 2.29 19.83 -16.82
C HIS A 91 0.90 19.56 -16.24
N PHE A 92 0.75 18.49 -15.47
CA PHE A 92 -0.54 18.06 -14.93
C PHE A 92 -0.45 17.84 -13.43
N SER A 93 -1.47 18.33 -12.71
CA SER A 93 -1.64 18.13 -11.27
C SER A 93 -3.02 17.55 -11.01
N HIS A 94 -3.10 16.54 -10.15
CA HIS A 94 -4.35 15.91 -9.76
C HIS A 94 -4.43 15.77 -8.25
N TYR A 95 -5.47 16.35 -7.65
CA TYR A 95 -5.71 16.32 -6.22
C TYR A 95 -6.85 15.34 -5.94
N PHE A 96 -6.66 14.46 -4.97
CA PHE A 96 -7.68 13.53 -4.51
C PHE A 96 -7.42 13.17 -3.05
N GLN A 97 -8.41 12.58 -2.38
CA GLN A 97 -8.35 12.27 -0.96
C GLN A 97 -8.46 10.76 -0.75
N PRO A 98 -7.33 10.02 -0.68
CA PRO A 98 -7.36 8.58 -0.51
C PRO A 98 -7.68 8.14 0.92
N ALA A 99 -7.54 9.00 1.93
CA ALA A 99 -7.95 8.74 3.31
C ALA A 99 -8.26 10.06 4.05
N LEU A 100 -7.55 10.37 5.12
CA LEU A 100 -7.69 11.64 5.83
C LEU A 100 -6.99 12.77 5.07
N ASP A 101 -5.80 12.50 4.54
CA ASP A 101 -5.00 13.50 3.83
C ASP A 101 -5.36 13.64 2.36
N THR A 102 -5.09 14.83 1.83
CA THR A 102 -5.10 15.05 0.39
C THR A 102 -3.75 14.64 -0.19
N VAL A 103 -3.81 13.97 -1.34
CA VAL A 103 -2.64 13.65 -2.16
C VAL A 103 -2.71 14.46 -3.45
N CYS A 104 -1.58 15.08 -3.80
CA CYS A 104 -1.37 15.72 -5.09
C CYS A 104 -0.41 14.87 -5.92
N VAL A 105 -0.88 14.32 -7.03
CA VAL A 105 -0.01 13.71 -8.03
C VAL A 105 0.33 14.74 -9.10
N THR A 106 1.61 14.88 -9.41
CA THR A 106 2.07 15.73 -10.52
C THR A 106 2.84 14.91 -11.54
N THR A 107 2.63 15.15 -12.83
CA THR A 107 3.33 14.42 -13.89
C THR A 107 3.48 15.23 -15.18
N ASN A 108 4.51 14.90 -15.97
CA ASN A 108 4.71 15.40 -17.32
C ASN A 108 4.07 14.48 -18.40
N GLN A 109 3.38 13.39 -18.01
CA GLN A 109 2.75 12.43 -18.92
C GLN A 109 1.22 12.49 -18.84
N GLN A 110 0.57 12.95 -19.91
CA GLN A 110 -0.90 13.04 -19.99
C GLN A 110 -1.57 11.67 -19.78
N ALA A 111 -1.06 10.61 -20.40
CA ALA A 111 -1.65 9.27 -20.30
C ALA A 111 -1.67 8.76 -18.84
N LEU A 112 -0.63 9.08 -18.06
CA LEU A 112 -0.56 8.72 -16.64
C LEU A 112 -1.53 9.57 -15.81
N HIS A 113 -1.60 10.87 -16.09
CA HIS A 113 -2.56 11.78 -15.46
C HIS A 113 -4.00 11.30 -15.67
N ASP A 114 -4.40 11.08 -16.92
CA ASP A 114 -5.74 10.61 -17.29
C ASP A 114 -6.06 9.29 -16.60
N TYR A 115 -5.09 8.37 -16.59
CA TYR A 115 -5.25 7.08 -15.95
C TYR A 115 -5.51 7.22 -14.44
N LEU A 116 -4.71 7.99 -13.72
CA LEU A 116 -4.90 8.21 -12.28
C LEU A 116 -6.20 8.94 -11.97
N GLN A 117 -6.64 9.86 -12.83
CA GLN A 117 -7.96 10.51 -12.70
C GLN A 117 -9.11 9.51 -12.78
N THR A 118 -9.00 8.47 -13.60
CA THR A 118 -10.03 7.41 -13.65
C THR A 118 -10.10 6.61 -12.35
N LEU A 119 -8.96 6.41 -11.67
CA LEU A 119 -8.86 5.60 -10.46
C LEU A 119 -9.25 6.38 -9.20
N TYR A 120 -8.88 7.66 -9.15
CA TYR A 120 -9.05 8.52 -7.98
C TYR A 120 -9.85 9.77 -8.38
N PRO A 121 -11.14 9.85 -8.05
CA PRO A 121 -11.94 11.04 -8.34
C PRO A 121 -11.34 12.31 -7.72
N GLY A 122 -11.31 13.39 -8.50
CA GLY A 122 -10.67 14.63 -8.10
C GLY A 122 -11.40 15.37 -6.97
N VAL A 123 -10.63 16.05 -6.12
CA VAL A 123 -11.12 17.00 -5.12
C VAL A 123 -10.58 18.39 -5.41
N VAL A 124 -11.19 19.41 -4.81
CA VAL A 124 -10.66 20.77 -4.87
C VAL A 124 -9.34 20.82 -4.11
N PRO A 125 -8.28 21.44 -4.67
CA PRO A 125 -7.02 21.61 -3.95
C PRO A 125 -7.24 22.28 -2.59
N PRO A 126 -6.71 21.70 -1.50
CA PRO A 126 -6.88 22.27 -0.18
C PRO A 126 -6.08 23.58 -0.06
N PRO A 127 -6.45 24.47 0.87
CA PRO A 127 -5.65 25.66 1.16
C PRO A 127 -4.25 25.27 1.65
N PRO A 128 -3.20 26.10 1.41
CA PRO A 128 -1.81 25.77 1.75
C PRO A 128 -1.54 25.46 3.23
N SER A 129 -2.47 25.79 4.12
CA SER A 129 -2.41 25.51 5.55
C SER A 129 -2.69 24.05 5.92
N VAL A 130 -3.19 23.23 4.98
CA VAL A 130 -3.48 21.81 5.18
C VAL A 130 -2.38 21.00 4.51
N GLY A 131 -1.78 20.07 5.27
CA GLY A 131 -0.76 19.16 4.74
C GLY A 131 -1.28 18.42 3.52
N THR A 132 -0.47 18.39 2.46
CA THR A 132 -0.74 17.63 1.24
C THR A 132 0.50 16.79 0.96
N ALA A 133 0.32 15.48 0.80
CA ALA A 133 1.40 14.63 0.34
C ALA A 133 1.55 14.79 -1.17
N HIS A 134 2.78 14.98 -1.65
CA HIS A 134 3.06 15.22 -3.05
C HIS A 134 3.76 14.01 -3.67
N LEU A 135 3.13 13.40 -4.69
CA LEU A 135 3.74 12.37 -5.52
C LEU A 135 4.07 12.95 -6.90
N HIS A 136 5.35 13.15 -7.20
CA HIS A 136 5.81 13.59 -8.51
C HIS A 136 6.23 12.39 -9.35
N ILE A 137 5.77 12.31 -10.60
CA ILE A 137 6.10 11.23 -11.54
C ILE A 137 6.54 11.84 -12.86
N ALA A 138 7.82 11.74 -13.19
CA ALA A 138 8.36 12.28 -14.44
C ALA A 138 8.82 11.16 -15.36
N PHE A 139 8.52 11.25 -16.65
CA PHE A 139 9.11 10.42 -17.69
C PHE A 139 10.24 11.17 -18.37
N ASP A 140 11.41 10.54 -18.46
CA ASP A 140 12.54 11.00 -19.26
C ASP A 140 12.55 10.27 -20.62
N PRO A 141 12.28 10.97 -21.74
CA PRO A 141 12.29 10.36 -23.07
C PRO A 141 13.68 9.93 -23.54
N ALA A 142 14.76 10.51 -23.01
CA ALA A 142 16.13 10.14 -23.37
C ALA A 142 16.54 8.80 -22.75
N GLN A 143 16.06 8.51 -21.55
CA GLN A 143 16.32 7.25 -20.84
C GLN A 143 15.20 6.22 -21.00
N ALA A 144 14.03 6.64 -21.49
CA ALA A 144 12.81 5.85 -21.55
C ALA A 144 12.37 5.28 -20.18
N THR A 145 12.56 6.07 -19.13
CA THR A 145 12.32 5.67 -17.74
C THR A 145 11.41 6.67 -17.05
N TYR A 146 10.55 6.19 -16.16
CA TYR A 146 9.77 6.99 -15.23
C TYR A 146 10.48 7.06 -13.89
N THR A 147 10.51 8.21 -13.24
CA THR A 147 11.02 8.35 -11.88
C THR A 147 9.92 8.93 -11.00
N LEU A 148 9.79 8.37 -9.79
CA LEU A 148 8.77 8.75 -8.81
C LEU A 148 9.43 9.34 -7.57
N TRP A 149 8.89 10.47 -7.10
CA TRP A 149 9.29 11.13 -5.86
C TRP A 149 8.09 11.38 -4.98
N GLN A 150 8.24 11.14 -3.68
CA GLN A 150 7.28 11.52 -2.66
C GLN A 150 7.89 12.64 -1.80
N ASP A 151 7.21 13.79 -1.75
CA ASP A 151 7.64 14.97 -0.99
C ASP A 151 9.11 15.36 -1.28
N GLY A 152 9.48 15.31 -2.56
CA GLY A 152 10.83 15.60 -3.06
C GLY A 152 11.85 14.46 -2.89
N GLN A 153 11.50 13.41 -2.15
CA GLN A 153 12.34 12.24 -1.92
C GLN A 153 12.09 11.19 -3.00
N HIS A 154 13.13 10.75 -3.69
CA HIS A 154 13.03 9.66 -4.68
C HIS A 154 12.51 8.37 -4.03
N GLN A 155 11.63 7.70 -4.75
CA GLN A 155 11.02 6.44 -4.34
C GLN A 155 11.38 5.29 -5.29
N ALA A 156 11.33 5.52 -6.61
CA ALA A 156 11.55 4.47 -7.59
C ALA A 156 11.90 4.99 -8.98
N ASP A 157 12.67 4.18 -9.71
CA ASP A 157 12.81 4.25 -11.16
C ASP A 157 12.05 3.08 -11.80
N CYS A 158 11.20 3.39 -12.76
CA CYS A 158 10.26 2.49 -13.38
C CYS A 158 10.53 2.43 -14.89
N PRO A 159 10.97 1.27 -15.43
CA PRO A 159 11.38 1.15 -16.83
C PRO A 159 10.20 1.15 -17.82
N SER A 160 8.96 1.14 -17.32
CA SER A 160 7.76 1.12 -18.15
C SER A 160 6.62 1.93 -17.54
N PHE A 161 5.61 2.21 -18.37
CA PHE A 161 4.36 2.83 -17.93
C PHE A 161 3.62 1.96 -16.90
N ASP A 162 3.64 0.64 -17.09
CA ASP A 162 3.01 -0.32 -16.17
C ASP A 162 3.67 -0.27 -14.79
N ASP A 163 5.01 -0.25 -14.74
CA ASP A 163 5.75 -0.13 -13.48
C ASP A 163 5.43 1.19 -12.78
N ALA A 164 5.36 2.29 -13.53
CA ALA A 164 5.03 3.61 -12.97
C ALA A 164 3.61 3.63 -12.38
N VAL A 165 2.63 3.07 -13.08
CA VAL A 165 1.24 2.95 -12.61
C VAL A 165 1.15 2.08 -11.36
N ILE A 166 1.75 0.89 -11.38
CA ILE A 166 1.71 -0.05 -10.25
C ILE A 166 2.36 0.57 -9.02
N THR A 167 3.50 1.24 -9.20
CA THR A 167 4.25 1.89 -8.12
C THR A 167 3.49 3.10 -7.59
N ALA A 168 2.89 3.92 -8.45
CA ALA A 168 2.09 5.06 -8.02
C ALA A 168 0.88 4.63 -7.18
N VAL A 169 0.12 3.63 -7.62
CA VAL A 169 -1.04 3.10 -6.88
C VAL A 169 -0.60 2.54 -5.52
N PHE A 170 0.54 1.85 -5.46
CA PHE A 170 1.14 1.36 -4.22
C PHE A 170 1.51 2.50 -3.26
N LEU A 171 2.27 3.50 -3.73
CA LEU A 171 2.67 4.66 -2.92
C LEU A 171 1.48 5.45 -2.40
N ILE A 172 0.44 5.67 -3.22
CA ILE A 172 -0.80 6.30 -2.78
C ILE A 172 -1.46 5.49 -1.65
N GLY A 173 -1.40 4.16 -1.74
CA GLY A 173 -1.89 3.26 -0.70
C GLY A 173 -1.11 3.43 0.59
N GLU A 174 0.22 3.46 0.50
CA GLU A 174 1.09 3.69 1.66
C GLU A 174 0.81 5.04 2.31
N ILE A 175 0.74 6.14 1.54
CA ILE A 175 0.41 7.48 2.03
C ILE A 175 -0.93 7.47 2.79
N ALA A 176 -1.96 6.82 2.22
CA ALA A 176 -3.26 6.66 2.89
C ALA A 176 -3.17 5.86 4.20
N THR A 177 -2.06 5.15 4.42
CA THR A 177 -1.76 4.42 5.66
C THR A 177 -0.80 5.12 6.63
N HIS A 178 -0.37 6.35 6.37
CA HIS A 178 0.68 6.99 7.18
C HIS A 178 0.16 7.71 8.44
N GLU A 179 -1.08 8.21 8.44
CA GLU A 179 -1.60 9.01 9.56
C GLU A 179 -2.45 8.18 10.54
N GLU A 180 -2.44 8.60 11.82
CA GLU A 180 -2.98 7.94 13.03
C GLU A 180 -2.07 6.91 13.72
N PRO A 181 -2.09 6.83 15.07
CA PRO A 181 -1.49 5.72 15.80
C PRO A 181 -2.20 4.43 15.40
N ARG A 182 -1.49 3.59 14.65
CA ARG A 182 -1.98 2.32 14.12
C ARG A 182 -1.57 1.17 15.01
N LEU A 183 -2.51 0.25 15.20
CA LEU A 183 -2.19 -1.05 15.77
C LEU A 183 -1.41 -1.86 14.74
N LEU A 184 -1.83 -1.93 13.48
CA LEU A 184 -1.09 -2.58 12.39
C LEU A 184 -1.72 -2.26 11.02
N VAL A 185 -1.14 -2.76 9.93
CA VAL A 185 -1.77 -2.78 8.60
C VAL A 185 -1.88 -4.23 8.12
N CYS A 186 -3.10 -4.71 7.89
CA CYS A 186 -3.35 -6.07 7.41
C CYS A 186 -3.23 -6.15 5.90
N HIS A 187 -2.65 -7.22 5.36
CA HIS A 187 -2.90 -7.59 3.97
C HIS A 187 -4.23 -8.35 3.87
N ALA A 188 -5.31 -7.61 3.69
CA ALA A 188 -6.67 -8.10 3.70
C ALA A 188 -7.56 -7.28 2.76
N ALA A 189 -8.77 -7.77 2.52
CA ALA A 189 -9.85 -6.93 2.01
C ALA A 189 -10.87 -6.68 3.12
N ALA A 190 -11.61 -5.58 3.05
CA ALA A 190 -12.69 -5.28 3.98
C ALA A 190 -13.88 -4.66 3.24
N VAL A 191 -15.08 -5.09 3.59
CA VAL A 191 -16.33 -4.55 3.06
C VAL A 191 -17.31 -4.25 4.18
N GLN A 192 -18.20 -3.29 3.97
CA GLN A 192 -19.37 -3.07 4.79
C GLN A 192 -20.58 -3.74 4.12
N CYS A 193 -21.14 -4.76 4.76
CA CYS A 193 -22.33 -5.46 4.30
C CYS A 193 -23.40 -5.39 5.39
N GLN A 194 -24.61 -4.96 5.05
CA GLN A 194 -25.72 -4.81 6.01
C GLN A 194 -25.34 -3.99 7.27
N GLY A 195 -24.49 -2.97 7.10
CA GLY A 195 -23.98 -2.13 8.20
C GLY A 195 -22.80 -2.71 8.98
N ALA A 196 -22.44 -3.98 8.77
CA ALA A 196 -21.35 -4.66 9.46
C ALA A 196 -20.06 -4.65 8.64
N ALA A 197 -18.93 -4.33 9.26
CA ALA A 197 -17.62 -4.45 8.61
C ALA A 197 -17.12 -5.91 8.66
N VAL A 198 -16.89 -6.48 7.49
CA VAL A 198 -16.37 -7.84 7.29
C VAL A 198 -14.92 -7.75 6.84
N LEU A 199 -14.01 -8.30 7.64
CA LEU A 199 -12.59 -8.39 7.33
C LEU A 199 -12.26 -9.75 6.67
N MET A 200 -11.56 -9.72 5.55
CA MET A 200 -11.19 -10.90 4.77
C MET A 200 -9.67 -11.04 4.64
N PRO A 201 -8.99 -11.57 5.67
CA PRO A 201 -7.57 -11.90 5.56
C PRO A 201 -7.42 -13.14 4.70
N ALA A 202 -6.55 -13.07 3.70
CA ALA A 202 -6.17 -14.24 2.91
C ALA A 202 -4.81 -14.02 2.26
N ALA A 203 -4.08 -15.11 2.00
CA ALA A 203 -2.88 -15.07 1.19
C ALA A 203 -3.16 -14.51 -0.23
N ALA A 204 -2.11 -14.01 -0.89
CA ALA A 204 -2.21 -13.57 -2.27
C ALA A 204 -2.78 -14.69 -3.17
N GLY A 205 -3.70 -14.33 -4.07
CA GLY A 205 -4.29 -15.28 -5.03
C GLY A 205 -5.41 -16.17 -4.49
N LYS A 206 -5.85 -16.02 -3.23
CA LYS A 206 -6.98 -16.78 -2.66
C LYS A 206 -8.37 -16.20 -2.94
N GLY A 207 -8.48 -15.25 -3.88
CA GLY A 207 -9.76 -14.73 -4.35
C GLY A 207 -10.36 -13.57 -3.56
N LYS A 208 -9.58 -12.87 -2.71
CA LYS A 208 -10.06 -11.70 -1.93
C LYS A 208 -10.72 -10.63 -2.78
N SER A 209 -9.99 -10.09 -3.75
CA SER A 209 -10.49 -9.02 -4.63
C SER A 209 -11.65 -9.51 -5.51
N THR A 210 -11.65 -10.81 -5.88
CA THR A 210 -12.76 -11.44 -6.61
C THR A 210 -14.03 -11.51 -5.76
N LEU A 211 -13.95 -12.03 -4.54
CA LEU A 211 -15.09 -12.10 -3.63
C LEU A 211 -15.57 -10.70 -3.23
N THR A 212 -14.64 -9.78 -3.01
CA THR A 212 -14.93 -8.36 -2.75
C THR A 212 -15.76 -7.77 -3.88
N ALA A 213 -15.31 -7.91 -5.13
CA ALA A 213 -16.06 -7.47 -6.30
C ALA A 213 -17.47 -8.10 -6.37
N MET A 214 -17.61 -9.38 -6.05
CA MET A 214 -18.94 -10.04 -5.98
C MET A 214 -19.83 -9.46 -4.87
N LEU A 215 -19.27 -9.17 -3.69
CA LEU A 215 -20.00 -8.55 -2.57
C LEU A 215 -20.50 -7.14 -2.92
N LEU A 216 -19.68 -6.34 -3.63
CA LEU A 216 -20.10 -5.01 -4.08
C LEU A 216 -21.29 -5.07 -5.04
N GLN A 217 -21.33 -6.07 -5.91
CA GLN A 217 -22.46 -6.30 -6.83
C GLN A 217 -23.76 -6.69 -6.11
N HIS A 218 -23.67 -7.11 -4.85
CA HIS A 218 -24.81 -7.43 -3.99
C HIS A 218 -25.09 -6.33 -2.97
N GLY A 219 -24.61 -5.10 -3.20
CA GLY A 219 -24.95 -3.93 -2.41
C GLY A 219 -24.07 -3.68 -1.19
N CYS A 220 -23.02 -4.47 -0.98
CA CYS A 220 -21.99 -4.12 -0.01
C CYS A 220 -21.17 -2.91 -0.48
N GLN A 221 -20.51 -2.25 0.47
CA GLN A 221 -19.59 -1.14 0.19
C GLN A 221 -18.16 -1.55 0.46
N LEU A 222 -17.23 -1.11 -0.37
CA LEU A 222 -15.81 -1.37 -0.18
C LEU A 222 -15.26 -0.47 0.93
N ILE A 223 -14.55 -1.07 1.88
CA ILE A 223 -13.76 -0.35 2.88
C ILE A 223 -12.31 -0.29 2.39
N ASN A 224 -11.70 -1.45 2.10
CA ASN A 224 -10.37 -1.54 1.50
C ASN A 224 -10.19 -2.84 0.68
N ASP A 225 -9.22 -2.85 -0.22
CA ASP A 225 -8.66 -4.04 -0.86
C ASP A 225 -7.14 -3.98 -0.77
N ASP A 226 -6.48 -5.14 -0.68
CA ASP A 226 -5.05 -5.33 -0.41
C ASP A 226 -4.51 -4.86 0.94
N ILE A 227 -4.85 -3.66 1.43
CA ILE A 227 -4.33 -3.10 2.68
C ILE A 227 -5.47 -2.59 3.56
N VAL A 228 -5.53 -3.05 4.80
CA VAL A 228 -6.52 -2.61 5.80
C VAL A 228 -5.78 -2.01 6.99
N PRO A 229 -5.77 -0.66 7.12
CA PRO A 229 -5.39 0.03 8.34
C PRO A 229 -6.17 -0.47 9.55
N VAL A 230 -5.48 -0.86 10.63
CA VAL A 230 -6.09 -1.08 11.94
C VAL A 230 -5.57 -0.01 12.89
N ASN A 231 -6.47 0.83 13.40
CA ASN A 231 -6.17 1.90 14.36
C ASN A 231 -5.83 1.31 15.73
N HIS A 232 -5.20 2.11 16.60
CA HIS A 232 -4.83 1.67 17.96
C HIS A 232 -6.02 1.15 18.78
N ASP A 233 -7.24 1.64 18.54
CA ASP A 233 -8.47 1.21 19.20
C ASP A 233 -9.07 -0.08 18.61
N GLY A 234 -8.52 -0.61 17.51
CA GLY A 234 -9.01 -1.81 16.82
C GLY A 234 -10.05 -1.54 15.73
N SER A 235 -10.46 -0.29 15.51
CA SER A 235 -11.22 0.09 14.32
C SER A 235 -10.36 0.03 13.06
N ILE A 236 -10.98 -0.12 11.90
CA ILE A 236 -10.32 -0.04 10.60
C ILE A 236 -10.67 1.26 9.88
N THR A 237 -9.74 1.80 9.10
CA THR A 237 -9.93 3.05 8.36
C THR A 237 -10.13 2.78 6.88
N ALA A 238 -11.24 3.27 6.32
CA ALA A 238 -11.55 3.18 4.89
C ALA A 238 -10.58 4.04 4.07
N ILE A 239 -10.02 3.44 3.00
CA ILE A 239 -9.15 4.15 2.05
C ILE A 239 -9.66 3.99 0.61
N GLN A 240 -9.45 5.01 -0.21
CA GLN A 240 -9.92 5.06 -1.58
C GLN A 240 -8.87 4.49 -2.55
N GLN A 241 -8.74 3.16 -2.56
CA GLN A 241 -7.82 2.41 -3.44
C GLN A 241 -8.59 1.52 -4.41
N PRO A 242 -8.33 1.53 -5.73
CA PRO A 242 -9.09 0.72 -6.70
C PRO A 242 -8.97 -0.78 -6.40
N LEU A 243 -9.96 -1.56 -6.86
CA LEU A 243 -9.86 -3.03 -6.78
C LEU A 243 -8.79 -3.51 -7.76
N LYS A 244 -7.86 -4.36 -7.30
CA LYS A 244 -6.77 -4.88 -8.12
C LYS A 244 -7.13 -6.28 -8.63
N ILE A 245 -7.72 -6.35 -9.82
CA ILE A 245 -8.23 -7.60 -10.37
C ILE A 245 -7.16 -8.30 -11.22
N LYS A 246 -6.66 -9.42 -10.71
CA LYS A 246 -5.70 -10.27 -11.43
C LYS A 246 -6.34 -11.02 -12.60
N SER A 247 -5.53 -11.37 -13.60
CA SER A 247 -5.98 -12.05 -14.83
C SER A 247 -6.82 -13.30 -14.60
N GLY A 248 -6.49 -14.10 -13.58
CA GLY A 248 -7.26 -15.30 -13.22
C GLY A 248 -8.71 -15.04 -12.79
N ALA A 249 -9.09 -13.79 -12.50
CA ALA A 249 -10.44 -13.40 -12.11
C ALA A 249 -11.20 -12.65 -13.22
N TRP A 250 -10.59 -12.34 -14.36
CA TRP A 250 -11.22 -11.51 -15.39
C TRP A 250 -12.46 -12.18 -16.00
N GLU A 251 -12.37 -13.47 -16.34
CA GLU A 251 -13.48 -14.19 -16.94
C GLU A 251 -14.69 -14.25 -16.00
N VAL A 252 -14.48 -14.66 -14.74
CA VAL A 252 -15.56 -14.78 -13.76
C VAL A 252 -16.20 -13.42 -13.45
N LEU A 253 -15.39 -12.35 -13.34
CA LEU A 253 -15.91 -11.02 -13.04
C LEU A 253 -16.50 -10.30 -14.25
N SER A 254 -16.14 -10.67 -15.49
CA SER A 254 -16.64 -9.99 -16.70
C SER A 254 -18.17 -10.03 -16.83
N LYS A 255 -18.81 -11.05 -16.25
CA LYS A 255 -20.28 -11.19 -16.20
C LYS A 255 -20.93 -10.11 -15.32
N HIS A 256 -20.23 -9.66 -14.29
CA HIS A 256 -20.73 -8.69 -13.31
C HIS A 256 -20.18 -7.28 -13.56
N TYR A 257 -18.98 -7.20 -14.13
CA TYR A 257 -18.32 -5.98 -14.51
C TYR A 257 -17.97 -6.05 -16.00
N PRO A 258 -18.93 -5.83 -16.92
CA PRO A 258 -18.66 -5.88 -18.35
C PRO A 258 -17.49 -4.95 -18.72
N ALA A 259 -17.46 -3.70 -18.25
CA ALA A 259 -16.37 -2.75 -18.54
C ALA A 259 -14.95 -3.25 -18.18
N LEU A 260 -14.80 -4.32 -17.38
CA LEU A 260 -13.50 -4.93 -17.11
C LEU A 260 -12.74 -5.32 -18.39
N HIS A 261 -13.43 -5.67 -19.49
CA HIS A 261 -12.75 -5.98 -20.75
C HIS A 261 -12.10 -4.76 -21.42
N THR A 262 -12.59 -3.54 -21.18
CA THR A 262 -12.03 -2.32 -21.76
C THR A 262 -10.90 -1.71 -20.93
N TYR A 263 -10.81 -2.02 -19.63
CA TYR A 263 -9.74 -1.48 -18.79
C TYR A 263 -8.35 -2.01 -19.19
N PRO A 264 -7.32 -1.15 -19.17
CA PRO A 264 -5.97 -1.55 -19.51
C PRO A 264 -5.45 -2.56 -18.50
N ALA A 265 -4.75 -3.57 -19.01
CA ALA A 265 -4.04 -4.53 -18.19
C ALA A 265 -2.61 -4.04 -17.99
N HIS A 266 -2.15 -4.06 -16.74
CA HIS A 266 -0.76 -3.75 -16.37
C HIS A 266 -0.05 -5.04 -15.98
N THR A 267 1.17 -5.21 -16.48
CA THR A 267 2.00 -6.38 -16.22
C THR A 267 3.01 -6.05 -15.14
N ARG A 268 2.95 -6.79 -14.03
CA ARG A 268 3.96 -6.69 -12.97
C ARG A 268 5.26 -7.38 -13.41
N SER A 269 6.37 -7.04 -12.76
CA SER A 269 7.69 -7.65 -12.96
C SER A 269 7.72 -9.19 -12.91
N ASP A 270 6.82 -9.83 -12.16
CA ASP A 270 6.68 -11.29 -12.11
C ASP A 270 5.79 -11.89 -13.22
N GLY A 271 5.39 -11.08 -14.20
CA GLY A 271 4.51 -11.46 -15.30
C GLY A 271 3.02 -11.51 -14.93
N GLN A 272 2.64 -11.27 -13.67
CA GLN A 272 1.24 -11.23 -13.28
C GLN A 272 0.56 -9.99 -13.87
N GLN A 273 -0.46 -10.21 -14.68
CA GLN A 273 -1.30 -9.13 -15.18
C GLN A 273 -2.42 -8.78 -14.20
N MET A 274 -2.69 -7.48 -14.07
CA MET A 274 -3.80 -6.96 -13.27
C MET A 274 -4.52 -5.81 -13.97
N LYS A 275 -5.78 -5.60 -13.62
CA LYS A 275 -6.59 -4.46 -14.02
C LYS A 275 -7.03 -3.72 -12.75
N HIS A 276 -6.92 -2.40 -12.76
CA HIS A 276 -7.52 -1.58 -11.72
C HIS A 276 -8.98 -1.32 -12.09
N LEU A 277 -9.89 -1.78 -11.23
CA LEU A 277 -11.31 -1.51 -11.37
C LEU A 277 -11.63 -0.24 -10.56
N PRO A 278 -11.88 0.90 -11.22
CA PRO A 278 -12.31 2.11 -10.54
C PRO A 278 -13.71 1.89 -9.96
N LEU A 279 -13.97 2.52 -8.82
CA LEU A 279 -15.26 2.43 -8.13
C LEU A 279 -15.73 3.86 -7.83
N SER A 280 -16.73 4.32 -8.58
CA SER A 280 -17.36 5.64 -8.41
C SER A 280 -18.49 5.62 -7.37
N ASN A 281 -19.00 4.44 -7.03
CA ASN A 281 -20.02 4.20 -6.01
C ASN A 281 -19.72 2.89 -5.24
N GLY A 282 -20.46 2.61 -4.17
CA GLY A 282 -20.30 1.38 -3.39
C GLY A 282 -19.01 1.33 -2.58
N ARG A 283 -18.60 2.45 -1.97
CA ARG A 283 -17.45 2.57 -1.09
C ARG A 283 -17.83 3.34 0.17
N CYS A 284 -17.20 3.00 1.29
CA CYS A 284 -17.25 3.80 2.50
C CYS A 284 -16.49 5.13 2.30
N ALA A 285 -16.81 6.14 3.11
CA ALA A 285 -16.21 7.46 2.97
C ALA A 285 -14.70 7.43 3.28
N ALA A 286 -13.91 8.29 2.63
CA ALA A 286 -12.48 8.37 2.89
C ALA A 286 -12.22 8.74 4.36
N GLY A 287 -11.38 7.96 5.05
CA GLY A 287 -11.08 8.16 6.47
C GLY A 287 -12.17 7.69 7.44
N GLU A 288 -13.27 7.10 6.95
CA GLU A 288 -14.31 6.54 7.82
C GLU A 288 -13.73 5.41 8.69
N ARG A 289 -14.03 5.45 9.99
CA ARG A 289 -13.61 4.41 10.95
C ARG A 289 -14.75 3.42 11.19
N LEU A 290 -14.48 2.14 11.00
CA LEU A 290 -15.46 1.06 11.17
C LEU A 290 -14.94 -0.02 12.13
N TRP A 291 -15.84 -0.64 12.89
CA TRP A 291 -15.50 -1.75 13.78
C TRP A 291 -15.73 -3.08 13.09
N VAL A 292 -14.69 -3.92 13.03
CA VAL A 292 -14.79 -5.26 12.43
C VAL A 292 -15.76 -6.10 13.25
N SER A 293 -16.86 -6.51 12.62
CA SER A 293 -17.91 -7.32 13.25
C SER A 293 -17.73 -8.81 12.95
N LEU A 294 -17.08 -9.14 11.83
CA LEU A 294 -16.89 -10.50 11.35
C LEU A 294 -15.58 -10.61 10.58
N MET A 295 -14.86 -11.72 10.79
CA MET A 295 -13.76 -12.14 9.95
C MET A 295 -14.16 -13.34 9.09
N VAL A 296 -13.93 -13.27 7.80
CA VAL A 296 -14.16 -14.38 6.87
C VAL A 296 -12.86 -14.71 6.18
N VAL A 297 -12.39 -15.95 6.29
CA VAL A 297 -11.24 -16.44 5.52
C VAL A 297 -11.77 -17.13 4.27
N PRO A 298 -11.73 -16.48 3.09
CA PRO A 298 -12.24 -17.07 1.86
C PRO A 298 -11.25 -18.09 1.28
N GLU A 299 -11.78 -19.23 0.85
CA GLU A 299 -11.06 -20.23 0.08
C GLU A 299 -11.85 -20.65 -1.15
N TYR A 300 -11.52 -20.05 -2.29
CA TYR A 300 -12.07 -20.51 -3.57
C TYR A 300 -11.46 -21.86 -3.98
N ARG A 301 -12.31 -22.84 -4.29
CA ARG A 301 -11.93 -24.15 -4.83
C ARG A 301 -12.80 -24.49 -6.04
N GLN A 302 -12.19 -24.46 -7.22
CA GLN A 302 -12.89 -24.81 -8.45
C GLN A 302 -13.47 -26.24 -8.36
N GLY A 303 -14.74 -26.39 -8.74
CA GLY A 303 -15.42 -27.69 -8.76
C GLY A 303 -15.80 -28.24 -7.37
N GLN A 304 -15.60 -27.48 -6.29
CA GLN A 304 -16.11 -27.89 -4.98
C GLN A 304 -17.63 -28.00 -5.01
N ALA A 305 -18.14 -29.14 -4.53
CA ALA A 305 -19.57 -29.35 -4.34
C ALA A 305 -20.06 -28.59 -3.10
N GLY A 306 -20.95 -27.63 -3.33
CA GLY A 306 -21.56 -26.82 -2.28
C GLY A 306 -20.58 -25.88 -1.56
N ILE A 307 -21.12 -25.18 -0.57
CA ILE A 307 -20.37 -24.25 0.28
C ILE A 307 -20.17 -24.87 1.66
N THR A 308 -18.98 -24.71 2.23
CA THR A 308 -18.70 -25.16 3.60
C THR A 308 -18.23 -23.99 4.46
N THR A 309 -18.62 -24.03 5.73
CA THR A 309 -18.33 -23.02 6.74
C THR A 309 -17.82 -23.71 8.00
N GLN A 310 -16.78 -23.15 8.60
CA GLN A 310 -16.23 -23.62 9.87
C GLN A 310 -15.85 -22.40 10.72
N ALA A 311 -16.33 -22.36 11.97
CA ALA A 311 -15.87 -21.36 12.94
C ALA A 311 -14.39 -21.60 13.28
N LEU A 312 -13.61 -20.52 13.35
CA LEU A 312 -12.17 -20.57 13.62
C LEU A 312 -11.89 -20.39 15.11
N SER A 313 -11.04 -21.27 15.65
CA SER A 313 -10.40 -21.08 16.95
C SER A 313 -9.45 -19.88 16.94
N GLU A 314 -9.10 -19.33 18.11
CA GLU A 314 -8.14 -18.22 18.22
C GLU A 314 -6.78 -18.55 17.57
N THR A 315 -6.32 -19.79 17.71
CA THR A 315 -5.09 -20.27 17.07
C THR A 315 -5.19 -20.24 15.54
N GLU A 316 -6.30 -20.72 14.97
CA GLU A 316 -6.49 -20.69 13.51
C GLU A 316 -6.62 -19.25 13.00
N LYS A 317 -7.30 -18.36 13.73
CA LYS A 317 -7.35 -16.93 13.40
C LYS A 317 -5.92 -16.36 13.32
N LEU A 318 -5.09 -16.64 14.32
CA LEU A 318 -3.71 -16.17 14.37
C LEU A 318 -2.87 -16.75 13.22
N GLN A 319 -3.03 -18.03 12.91
CA GLN A 319 -2.34 -18.66 11.78
C GLN A 319 -2.69 -17.99 10.45
N HIS A 320 -3.98 -17.78 10.17
CA HIS A 320 -4.42 -17.10 8.95
C HIS A 320 -3.94 -15.65 8.90
N PHE A 321 -3.96 -14.96 10.04
CA PHE A 321 -3.47 -13.60 10.16
C PHE A 321 -1.96 -13.51 9.88
N ILE A 322 -1.13 -14.36 10.50
CA ILE A 322 0.33 -14.41 10.23
C ILE A 322 0.60 -14.79 8.77
N THR A 323 -0.13 -15.76 8.22
CA THR A 323 0.01 -16.18 6.82
C THR A 323 -0.35 -15.07 5.85
N ALA A 324 -1.23 -14.16 6.24
CA ALA A 324 -1.53 -12.96 5.48
C ALA A 324 -0.40 -11.93 5.51
N GLN A 325 0.65 -12.09 6.33
CA GLN A 325 1.81 -11.18 6.40
C GLN A 325 1.43 -9.72 6.75
N PRO A 326 0.93 -9.48 7.97
CA PRO A 326 0.59 -8.13 8.40
C PRO A 326 1.85 -7.28 8.56
N PHE A 327 1.72 -5.99 8.31
CA PHE A 327 2.76 -5.01 8.58
C PHE A 327 2.57 -4.42 9.99
N PHE A 328 3.54 -4.64 10.87
CA PHE A 328 3.55 -4.08 12.21
C PHE A 328 4.18 -2.68 12.18
N THR A 329 3.46 -1.72 12.75
CA THR A 329 3.85 -0.28 12.77
C THR A 329 4.81 0.05 13.92
N HIS A 330 5.03 -0.91 14.83
CA HIS A 330 5.92 -0.78 15.97
C HIS A 330 6.74 -2.06 16.18
N PRO A 331 7.91 -1.96 16.85
CA PRO A 331 8.64 -3.14 17.29
C PRO A 331 7.75 -4.09 18.09
N LEU A 332 7.86 -5.38 17.78
CA LEU A 332 7.12 -6.43 18.48
C LEU A 332 7.57 -6.52 19.95
N THR A 333 6.74 -6.00 20.84
CA THR A 333 6.89 -6.13 22.30
C THR A 333 5.77 -6.99 22.86
N ARG A 334 5.94 -7.57 24.06
CA ARG A 334 4.89 -8.36 24.70
C ARG A 334 3.56 -7.59 24.84
N PRO A 335 3.53 -6.33 25.33
CA PRO A 335 2.29 -5.56 25.44
C PRO A 335 1.65 -5.28 24.09
N TYR A 336 2.45 -5.02 23.05
CA TYR A 336 1.93 -4.77 21.71
C TYR A 336 1.31 -6.03 21.11
N LEU A 337 2.00 -7.19 21.20
CA LEU A 337 1.46 -8.46 20.73
C LEU A 337 0.17 -8.84 21.48
N GLN A 338 0.11 -8.62 22.79
CA GLN A 338 -1.11 -8.84 23.57
C GLN A 338 -2.29 -8.03 23.05
N ARG A 339 -2.10 -6.74 22.68
CA ARG A 339 -3.16 -5.94 22.06
C ARG A 339 -3.65 -6.51 20.74
N VAL A 340 -2.73 -6.94 19.86
CA VAL A 340 -3.08 -7.56 18.57
C VAL A 340 -3.87 -8.85 18.78
N LEU A 341 -3.45 -9.69 19.74
CA LEU A 341 -4.15 -10.93 20.07
C LEU A 341 -5.54 -10.68 20.67
N SER A 342 -5.67 -9.70 21.57
CA SER A 342 -6.97 -9.33 22.15
C SER A 342 -7.94 -8.80 21.09
N TRP A 343 -7.46 -7.96 20.16
CA TRP A 343 -8.25 -7.49 19.03
C TRP A 343 -8.73 -8.65 18.15
N LEU A 344 -7.84 -9.57 17.79
CA LEU A 344 -8.18 -10.73 16.95
C LEU A 344 -9.15 -11.70 17.65
N ALA A 345 -8.98 -11.92 18.96
CA ALA A 345 -9.83 -12.79 19.76
C ALA A 345 -11.29 -12.30 19.80
N ALA A 346 -11.49 -10.98 19.87
CA ALA A 346 -12.80 -10.35 19.97
C ALA A 346 -13.68 -10.51 18.71
N ILE A 347 -13.08 -10.77 17.55
CA ILE A 347 -13.77 -10.84 16.26
C ILE A 347 -14.23 -12.29 15.99
N PRO A 348 -15.54 -12.57 15.85
CA PRO A 348 -16.02 -13.85 15.34
C PRO A 348 -15.41 -14.15 13.97
N ALA A 349 -14.94 -15.37 13.73
CA ALA A 349 -14.24 -15.69 12.50
C ALA A 349 -14.65 -17.05 11.92
N TYR A 350 -14.81 -17.11 10.60
CA TYR A 350 -15.18 -18.33 9.88
C TYR A 350 -14.29 -18.54 8.66
N ARG A 351 -13.93 -19.79 8.40
CA ARG A 351 -13.40 -20.22 7.10
C ARG A 351 -14.57 -20.55 6.19
N VAL A 352 -14.58 -19.99 4.99
CA VAL A 352 -15.61 -20.22 3.97
C VAL A 352 -14.96 -20.80 2.73
N VAL A 353 -15.30 -22.04 2.40
CA VAL A 353 -14.78 -22.72 1.22
C VAL A 353 -15.88 -22.84 0.18
N TYR A 354 -15.67 -22.30 -1.02
CA TYR A 354 -16.72 -22.09 -2.02
C TYR A 354 -16.21 -22.21 -3.46
N SER A 355 -17.14 -22.48 -4.38
CA SER A 355 -16.92 -22.48 -5.83
C SER A 355 -17.85 -21.49 -6.56
N ASP A 356 -18.91 -21.03 -5.91
CA ASP A 356 -19.87 -20.05 -6.41
C ASP A 356 -19.83 -18.78 -5.54
N GLY A 357 -19.55 -17.64 -6.17
CA GLY A 357 -19.49 -16.35 -5.49
C GLY A 357 -20.84 -15.88 -4.93
N ALA A 358 -21.96 -16.17 -5.61
CA ALA A 358 -23.28 -15.77 -5.13
C ALA A 358 -23.66 -16.53 -3.84
N ALA A 359 -23.37 -17.84 -3.81
CA ALA A 359 -23.54 -18.64 -2.59
C ALA A 359 -22.65 -18.15 -1.44
N ALA A 360 -21.42 -17.72 -1.74
CA ALA A 360 -20.52 -17.15 -0.74
C ALA A 360 -21.05 -15.82 -0.15
N VAL A 361 -21.60 -14.94 -0.99
CA VAL A 361 -22.24 -13.70 -0.54
C VAL A 361 -23.40 -14.01 0.42
N ALA A 362 -24.34 -14.86 0.01
CA ALA A 362 -25.51 -15.19 0.82
C ALA A 362 -25.13 -15.82 2.18
N LEU A 363 -24.07 -16.64 2.21
CA LEU A 363 -23.55 -17.18 3.46
C LEU A 363 -22.95 -16.09 4.35
N ILE A 364 -22.18 -15.15 3.80
CA ILE A 364 -21.59 -14.05 4.57
C ILE A 364 -22.69 -13.19 5.20
N GLU A 365 -23.74 -12.87 4.45
CA GLU A 365 -24.91 -12.15 4.99
C GLU A 365 -25.58 -12.91 6.14
N THR A 366 -25.70 -14.24 6.02
CA THR A 366 -26.23 -15.09 7.10
C THR A 366 -25.33 -15.06 8.34
N LEU A 367 -24.01 -15.13 8.16
CA LEU A 367 -23.04 -15.07 9.26
C LEU A 367 -23.09 -13.71 9.98
N ILE A 368 -23.25 -12.60 9.25
CA ILE A 368 -23.42 -11.26 9.83
C ILE A 368 -24.63 -11.24 10.78
N LEU A 369 -25.79 -11.73 10.33
CA LEU A 369 -26.99 -11.80 11.16
C LEU A 369 -26.78 -12.63 12.43
N GLN A 370 -26.06 -13.75 12.34
CA GLN A 370 -25.73 -14.58 13.50
C GLN A 370 -24.82 -13.88 14.51
N THR A 371 -23.87 -13.05 14.05
CA THR A 371 -22.98 -12.30 14.93
C THR A 371 -23.65 -11.13 15.67
N HIS A 372 -24.77 -10.62 15.15
CA HIS A 372 -25.53 -9.53 15.77
C HIS A 372 -26.65 -10.01 16.71
N LEU A 373 -26.91 -11.32 16.80
CA LEU A 373 -27.85 -11.86 17.78
C LEU A 373 -27.26 -11.76 19.20
N PRO A 374 -28.02 -11.30 20.21
CA PRO A 374 -27.57 -11.29 21.59
C PRO A 374 -27.21 -12.72 22.04
N LYS A 375 -26.07 -12.88 22.73
CA LYS A 375 -25.53 -14.17 23.17
C LYS A 375 -26.37 -14.91 24.23
N ASP A 376 -27.52 -14.36 24.64
CA ASP A 376 -28.39 -14.87 25.72
C ASP A 376 -29.67 -15.57 25.22
N THR A 377 -29.55 -16.44 24.21
CA THR A 377 -30.63 -17.40 23.88
C THR A 377 -30.06 -18.76 23.47
N ALA A 378 -29.34 -19.42 24.39
CA ALA A 378 -29.06 -20.86 24.34
C ALA A 378 -29.02 -21.44 25.75
#